data_AF-A0A7R7XTB2-F1
#
_entry.id   AF-A0A7R7XTB2-F1
#
_cell.length_a   1.000
_cell.length_b   1.000
_cell.length_c   1.000
_cell.angle_alpha   90.00
_cell.angle_beta   90.00
_cell.angle_gamma   90.00
#
_symmetry.space_group_name_H-M   'P 1'
#
loop_
_entity.id
_entity.type
_entity.pdbx_description
1 polymer ?
#
loop_
_entity_poly.entity_id
_entity_poly.type
_entity_poly.pdbx_seq_one_letter_code
_entity_poly.pdbx_strand_id
1 'polypeptide(L)'
;MSEQRMLPLPGAPSASWARFRAQLGTLFQGADPKVCVAFWLFGLINNVLYVIILSAALDLVGPNVPKGVVLLADVLPSFGTKLVAPYFIHAIPYSVRIVICVFLSALGMLVVALSPAYVDGGTISTKLAGIVLASLSSGMGELSFVGLTHFYGPFSLAAWGSGTGAAGLIGAGAYALATTSLGLQVKTTLLTSAFLPAVLAVSFFMILPRSPMRAGSGDGELHANDSAFDDDGFEEREGLLGSSIHSTGSLKSAHSRGRLWQSLKSNLRRAQGLFFPFMLPLLLVYIAEYTINQGVSPTLLFPLEESPFENFRSFYPAYNAIYQVGVFISRSSTPFFRVHDLYTPSFLQVINLVVLTLHSMFDFIPSIYLVFIVVFWEGLLGGLVYVNTFAEIGDRVPREDREFSLGATTVSDSGGICIAGFLGMVFEVWLCDWQVSRGRDFCRRT
;
A
#
# COMPACT_ATOMS: atom_id res chain seq x y z
N MET A 1 -31.87 -4.66 10.48
CA MET A 1 -31.03 -4.66 11.70
C MET A 1 -29.97 -5.74 11.53
N SER A 2 -28.75 -5.33 11.24
CA SER A 2 -27.59 -6.22 11.06
C SER A 2 -27.05 -6.57 12.44
N GLU A 3 -27.37 -7.75 12.96
CA GLU A 3 -26.67 -8.26 14.15
C GLU A 3 -25.19 -8.45 13.79
N GLN A 4 -24.32 -7.68 14.44
CA GLN A 4 -22.88 -7.86 14.36
C GLN A 4 -22.53 -9.29 14.78
N ARG A 5 -21.97 -10.06 13.84
CA ARG A 5 -21.49 -11.43 14.05
C ARG A 5 -20.19 -11.40 14.87
N MET A 6 -20.27 -11.12 16.16
CA MET A 6 -19.11 -11.17 17.06
C MET A 6 -18.88 -12.60 17.56
N LEU A 7 -17.61 -12.99 17.68
CA LEU A 7 -17.22 -14.23 18.34
C LEU A 7 -17.64 -14.19 19.82
N PRO A 8 -18.10 -15.31 20.41
CA PRO A 8 -18.47 -15.35 21.81
C PRO A 8 -17.22 -15.08 22.65
N LEU A 9 -17.33 -14.15 23.61
CA LEU A 9 -16.25 -13.82 24.53
C LEU A 9 -15.76 -15.10 25.24
N PRO A 10 -14.44 -15.34 25.33
CA PRO A 10 -13.91 -16.48 26.06
C PRO A 10 -14.39 -16.42 27.51
N GLY A 11 -15.06 -17.47 27.99
CA GLY A 11 -15.55 -17.56 29.38
C GLY A 11 -17.06 -17.34 29.58
N ALA A 12 -17.85 -17.08 28.53
CA ALA A 12 -19.31 -17.06 28.66
C ALA A 12 -19.86 -18.47 28.96
N PRO A 13 -20.86 -18.63 29.86
CA PRO A 13 -21.43 -19.94 30.21
C PRO A 13 -22.13 -20.66 29.03
N SER A 14 -22.33 -19.97 27.90
CA SER A 14 -22.86 -20.50 26.65
C SER A 14 -21.80 -20.87 25.61
N ALA A 15 -20.52 -20.63 25.89
CA ALA A 15 -19.40 -20.90 24.99
C ALA A 15 -19.09 -22.41 24.95
N SER A 16 -19.37 -23.04 23.80
CA SER A 16 -18.92 -24.40 23.51
C SER A 16 -18.01 -24.40 22.29
N TRP A 17 -17.01 -25.28 22.27
CA TRP A 17 -16.10 -25.42 21.14
C TRP A 17 -16.84 -25.69 19.82
N ALA A 18 -17.94 -26.45 19.88
CA ALA A 18 -18.81 -26.69 18.74
C ALA A 18 -19.50 -25.42 18.23
N ARG A 19 -19.97 -24.53 19.12
CA ARG A 19 -20.54 -23.22 18.73
C ARG A 19 -19.49 -22.27 18.21
N PHE A 20 -18.31 -22.22 18.84
CA PHE A 20 -17.19 -21.44 18.36
C PHE A 20 -16.78 -21.88 16.96
N ARG A 21 -16.62 -23.19 16.71
CA ARG A 21 -16.31 -23.74 15.38
C ARG A 21 -17.44 -23.52 14.37
N ALA A 22 -18.70 -23.63 14.77
CA ALA A 22 -19.83 -23.35 13.91
C ALA A 22 -19.92 -21.86 13.56
N GLN A 23 -19.74 -20.95 14.52
CA GLN A 23 -19.70 -19.51 14.27
C GLN A 23 -18.47 -19.10 13.45
N LEU A 24 -17.31 -19.71 13.70
CA LEU A 24 -16.11 -19.56 12.85
C LEU A 24 -16.41 -20.02 11.42
N GLY A 25 -17.08 -21.16 11.25
CA GLY A 25 -17.55 -21.64 9.95
C GLY A 25 -18.54 -20.68 9.27
N THR A 26 -19.44 -20.05 10.03
CA THR A 26 -20.37 -19.03 9.50
C THR A 26 -19.69 -17.70 9.18
N LEU A 27 -18.57 -17.38 9.83
CA LEU A 27 -17.75 -16.23 9.45
C LEU A 27 -17.13 -16.45 8.08
N PHE A 28 -16.69 -17.66 7.74
CA PHE A 28 -16.16 -17.99 6.41
C PHE A 28 -17.23 -18.32 5.35
N GLN A 29 -18.53 -18.24 5.66
CA GLN A 29 -19.59 -18.43 4.66
C GLN A 29 -19.53 -17.31 3.61
N GLY A 30 -19.11 -17.67 2.39
CA GLY A 30 -18.91 -16.74 1.27
C GLY A 30 -17.44 -16.44 0.92
N ALA A 31 -16.48 -16.98 1.68
CA ALA A 31 -15.06 -16.88 1.33
C ALA A 31 -14.70 -17.94 0.28
N ASP A 32 -14.64 -17.56 -1.00
CA ASP A 32 -14.08 -18.44 -2.04
C ASP A 32 -12.56 -18.59 -1.82
N PRO A 33 -12.06 -19.81 -1.55
CA PRO A 33 -10.63 -20.04 -1.32
C PRO A 33 -9.76 -19.56 -2.48
N LYS A 34 -10.24 -19.65 -3.73
CA LYS A 34 -9.49 -19.20 -4.91
C LYS A 34 -9.33 -17.68 -4.91
N VAL A 35 -10.37 -16.96 -4.52
CA VAL A 35 -10.33 -15.50 -4.36
C VAL A 35 -9.37 -15.13 -3.24
N CYS A 36 -9.46 -15.76 -2.07
CA CYS A 36 -8.56 -15.48 -0.96
C CYS A 36 -7.09 -15.74 -1.34
N VAL A 37 -6.79 -16.88 -1.98
CA VAL A 37 -5.42 -17.20 -2.42
C VAL A 37 -4.93 -16.20 -3.47
N ALA A 38 -5.74 -15.87 -4.47
CA ALA A 38 -5.36 -14.91 -5.51
C ALA A 38 -5.05 -13.52 -4.92
N PHE A 39 -5.93 -12.99 -4.08
CA PHE A 39 -5.74 -11.68 -3.45
C PHE A 39 -4.60 -11.66 -2.43
N TRP A 40 -4.37 -12.76 -1.71
CA TRP A 40 -3.22 -12.89 -0.82
C TRP A 40 -1.91 -12.87 -1.61
N LEU A 41 -1.83 -13.61 -2.73
CA LEU A 41 -0.67 -13.58 -3.63
C LEU A 41 -0.49 -12.22 -4.30
N PHE A 42 -1.57 -11.53 -4.68
CA PHE A 42 -1.50 -10.15 -5.18
C PHE A 42 -0.87 -9.23 -4.14
N GLY A 43 -1.38 -9.26 -2.90
CA GLY A 43 -0.87 -8.41 -1.82
C GLY A 43 0.59 -8.71 -1.49
N LEU A 44 0.94 -9.99 -1.40
CA LEU A 44 2.29 -10.45 -1.11
C LEU A 44 3.28 -10.00 -2.20
N ILE A 45 3.06 -10.40 -3.44
CA ILE A 45 4.04 -10.22 -4.51
C ILE A 45 4.16 -8.76 -4.94
N ASN A 46 3.06 -7.98 -4.91
CA ASN A 46 3.10 -6.55 -5.22
C ASN A 46 4.01 -5.76 -4.26
N ASN A 47 4.16 -6.22 -3.01
CA ASN A 47 4.91 -5.52 -1.97
C ASN A 47 6.25 -6.20 -1.62
N VAL A 48 6.42 -7.49 -1.86
CA VAL A 48 7.66 -8.21 -1.47
C VAL A 48 8.89 -7.69 -2.22
N LEU A 49 8.71 -7.28 -3.49
CA LEU A 49 9.81 -6.77 -4.31
C LEU A 49 10.31 -5.42 -3.81
N TYR A 50 9.39 -4.56 -3.36
CA TYR A 50 9.72 -3.30 -2.68
C TYR A 50 10.58 -3.58 -1.44
N VAL A 51 10.16 -4.53 -0.60
CA VAL A 51 10.90 -4.91 0.62
C VAL A 51 12.28 -5.47 0.29
N ILE A 52 12.40 -6.34 -0.72
CA ILE A 52 13.68 -6.91 -1.15
C ILE A 52 14.64 -5.83 -1.68
N ILE A 53 14.14 -4.87 -2.47
CA ILE A 53 14.94 -3.75 -2.97
C ILE A 53 15.45 -2.89 -1.80
N LEU A 54 14.60 -2.56 -0.83
CA LEU A 54 15.00 -1.79 0.35
C LEU A 54 16.00 -2.55 1.23
N SER A 55 15.82 -3.87 1.42
CA SER A 55 16.80 -4.71 2.13
C SER A 55 18.15 -4.76 1.41
N ALA A 56 18.14 -4.77 0.08
CA ALA A 56 19.35 -4.75 -0.75
C ALA A 56 19.92 -3.33 -0.95
N ALA A 57 19.25 -2.27 -0.52
CA ALA A 57 19.63 -0.89 -0.86
C ALA A 57 21.08 -0.56 -0.47
N LEU A 58 21.50 -0.94 0.74
CA LEU A 58 22.87 -0.74 1.21
C LEU A 58 23.90 -1.47 0.33
N ASP A 59 23.59 -2.70 -0.06
CA ASP A 59 24.44 -3.52 -0.93
C ASP A 59 24.45 -2.98 -2.39
N LEU A 60 23.41 -2.26 -2.79
CA LEU A 60 23.22 -1.77 -4.15
C LEU A 60 23.89 -0.42 -4.41
N VAL A 61 23.72 0.56 -3.52
CA VAL A 61 24.21 1.93 -3.71
C VAL A 61 25.42 2.29 -2.83
N GLY A 62 25.79 1.41 -1.90
CA GLY A 62 26.91 1.62 -0.99
C GLY A 62 26.60 2.61 0.16
N PRO A 63 27.54 2.77 1.12
CA PRO A 63 27.31 3.55 2.34
C PRO A 63 27.27 5.06 2.11
N ASN A 64 27.80 5.54 0.97
CA ASN A 64 27.93 6.97 0.69
C ASN A 64 26.66 7.62 0.13
N VAL A 65 25.68 6.81 -0.29
CA VAL A 65 24.40 7.32 -0.79
C VAL A 65 23.40 7.36 0.37
N PRO A 66 22.76 8.50 0.65
CA PRO A 66 21.76 8.57 1.71
C PRO A 66 20.62 7.58 1.45
N LYS A 67 20.31 6.74 2.44
CA LYS A 67 19.22 5.74 2.36
C LYS A 67 17.89 6.39 1.96
N GLY A 68 17.66 7.63 2.42
CA GLY A 68 16.49 8.43 2.06
C GLY A 68 16.34 8.68 0.56
N VAL A 69 17.43 8.78 -0.21
CA VAL A 69 17.35 8.93 -1.68
C VAL A 69 16.83 7.66 -2.34
N VAL A 70 17.27 6.49 -1.89
CA VAL A 70 16.80 5.19 -2.40
C VAL A 70 15.32 5.02 -2.07
N LEU A 71 14.93 5.35 -0.83
CA LEU A 71 13.53 5.33 -0.40
C LEU A 71 12.67 6.27 -1.23
N LEU A 72 13.10 7.52 -1.46
CA LEU A 72 12.36 8.47 -2.27
C LEU A 72 12.23 8.01 -3.72
N ALA A 73 13.28 7.43 -4.31
CA ALA A 73 13.23 6.85 -5.64
C ALA A 73 12.25 5.67 -5.73
N ASP A 74 12.00 4.99 -4.62
CA ASP A 74 11.09 3.84 -4.52
C ASP A 74 9.65 4.24 -4.17
N VAL A 75 9.42 5.42 -3.58
CA VAL A 75 8.07 5.87 -3.15
C VAL A 75 7.45 6.90 -4.10
N LEU A 76 8.25 7.86 -4.59
CA LEU A 76 7.75 8.96 -5.43
C LEU A 76 7.07 8.49 -6.73
N PRO A 77 7.61 7.50 -7.48
CA PRO A 77 6.96 7.04 -8.70
C PRO A 77 5.61 6.36 -8.43
N SER A 78 5.51 5.55 -7.39
CA SER A 78 4.26 4.95 -6.93
C SER A 78 3.24 6.03 -6.52
N PHE A 79 3.66 7.02 -5.72
CA PHE A 79 2.81 8.16 -5.34
C PHE A 79 2.30 8.93 -6.57
N GLY A 80 3.19 9.26 -7.52
CA GLY A 80 2.81 9.92 -8.77
C GLY A 80 1.84 9.08 -9.60
N THR A 81 2.05 7.78 -9.67
CA THR A 81 1.14 6.85 -10.35
C THR A 81 -0.22 6.85 -9.70
N LYS A 82 -0.31 6.73 -8.37
CA LYS A 82 -1.58 6.76 -7.65
C LYS A 82 -2.28 8.12 -7.75
N LEU A 83 -1.53 9.22 -7.84
CA LEU A 83 -2.10 10.56 -8.00
C LEU A 83 -2.77 10.73 -9.36
N VAL A 84 -2.19 10.19 -10.44
CA VAL A 84 -2.66 10.44 -11.82
C VAL A 84 -3.54 9.30 -12.35
N ALA A 85 -3.21 8.04 -12.03
CA ALA A 85 -3.86 6.87 -12.62
C ALA A 85 -5.38 6.80 -12.41
N PRO A 86 -5.97 7.07 -11.22
CA PRO A 86 -7.41 6.93 -11.00
C PRO A 86 -8.28 7.70 -12.01
N TYR A 87 -7.75 8.79 -12.58
CA TYR A 87 -8.47 9.64 -13.53
C TYR A 87 -8.60 9.06 -14.94
N PHE A 88 -7.79 8.07 -15.32
CA PHE A 88 -7.85 7.44 -16.65
C PHE A 88 -7.84 5.92 -16.60
N ILE A 89 -7.59 5.31 -15.44
CA ILE A 89 -7.36 3.86 -15.33
C ILE A 89 -8.60 3.06 -15.76
N HIS A 90 -9.80 3.61 -15.59
CA HIS A 90 -11.07 3.01 -16.02
C HIS A 90 -11.11 2.71 -17.53
N ALA A 91 -10.34 3.41 -18.37
CA ALA A 91 -10.26 3.14 -19.80
C ALA A 91 -9.43 1.89 -20.14
N ILE A 92 -8.61 1.40 -19.20
CA ILE A 92 -7.71 0.26 -19.42
C ILE A 92 -8.29 -0.97 -18.71
N PRO A 93 -8.49 -2.11 -19.39
CA PRO A 93 -8.99 -3.32 -18.73
C PRO A 93 -7.95 -3.94 -17.79
N TYR A 94 -8.41 -4.57 -16.71
CA TYR A 94 -7.56 -5.17 -15.67
C TYR A 94 -6.49 -6.14 -16.21
N SER A 95 -6.83 -6.95 -17.22
CA SER A 95 -5.87 -7.86 -17.85
C SER A 95 -4.64 -7.15 -18.41
N VAL A 96 -4.82 -5.97 -19.02
CA VAL A 96 -3.74 -5.17 -19.58
C VAL A 96 -2.94 -4.50 -18.47
N ARG A 97 -3.61 -3.96 -17.44
CA ARG A 97 -2.95 -3.35 -16.27
C ARG A 97 -1.96 -4.33 -15.63
N ILE A 98 -2.39 -5.59 -15.43
CA ILE A 98 -1.57 -6.60 -14.75
C ILE A 98 -0.39 -7.05 -15.62
N VAL A 99 -0.56 -7.19 -16.93
CA VAL A 99 0.56 -7.49 -17.83
C VAL A 99 1.59 -6.35 -17.80
N ILE A 100 1.13 -5.09 -17.79
CA ILE A 100 2.02 -3.93 -17.65
C ILE A 100 2.76 -3.97 -16.32
N CYS A 101 2.07 -4.23 -15.19
CA CYS A 101 2.71 -4.36 -13.88
C CYS A 101 3.77 -5.48 -13.89
N VAL A 102 3.44 -6.68 -14.35
CA VAL A 102 4.39 -7.79 -14.39
C VAL A 102 5.61 -7.46 -15.24
N PHE A 103 5.41 -6.85 -16.40
CA PHE A 103 6.50 -6.43 -17.28
C PHE A 103 7.39 -5.37 -16.62
N LEU A 104 6.81 -4.30 -16.08
CA LEU A 104 7.54 -3.21 -15.43
C LEU A 104 8.31 -3.71 -14.20
N SER A 105 7.69 -4.56 -13.40
CA SER A 105 8.30 -5.14 -12.20
C SER A 105 9.47 -6.07 -12.54
N ALA A 106 9.28 -6.99 -13.50
CA ALA A 106 10.35 -7.89 -13.94
C ALA A 106 11.50 -7.11 -14.59
N LEU A 107 11.18 -6.13 -15.44
CA LEU A 107 12.17 -5.26 -16.06
C LEU A 107 12.94 -4.44 -15.01
N GLY A 108 12.25 -3.85 -14.04
CA GLY A 108 12.87 -3.11 -12.94
C GLY A 108 13.86 -3.97 -12.16
N MET A 109 13.44 -5.17 -11.75
CA MET A 109 14.31 -6.12 -11.03
C MET A 109 15.52 -6.57 -11.88
N LEU A 110 15.32 -6.85 -13.17
CA LEU A 110 16.40 -7.21 -14.08
C LEU A 110 17.41 -6.06 -14.26
N VAL A 111 16.92 -4.83 -14.41
CA VAL A 111 17.78 -3.64 -14.53
C VAL A 111 18.62 -3.45 -13.26
N VAL A 112 18.03 -3.61 -12.07
CA VAL A 112 18.77 -3.51 -10.80
C VAL A 112 19.81 -4.64 -10.68
N ALA A 113 19.44 -5.87 -11.01
CA ALA A 113 20.31 -7.04 -10.84
C ALA A 113 21.46 -7.09 -11.86
N LEU A 114 21.24 -6.63 -13.10
CA LEU A 114 22.23 -6.66 -14.17
C LEU A 114 23.13 -5.42 -14.18
N SER A 115 22.73 -4.33 -13.49
CA SER A 115 23.56 -3.13 -13.36
C SER A 115 24.85 -3.42 -12.56
N PRO A 116 26.03 -3.01 -13.06
CA PRO A 116 27.30 -3.18 -12.35
C PRO A 116 27.27 -2.55 -10.94
N ALA A 117 28.06 -3.09 -10.02
CA ALA A 117 28.20 -2.51 -8.70
C ALA A 117 28.83 -1.11 -8.80
N TYR A 118 28.49 -0.22 -7.86
CA TYR A 118 29.03 1.15 -7.80
C TYR A 118 30.57 1.17 -7.77
N VAL A 119 31.19 0.10 -7.26
CA VAL A 119 32.64 -0.09 -7.17
C VAL A 119 33.29 -0.28 -8.56
N ASP A 120 32.54 -0.73 -9.56
CA ASP A 120 33.04 -1.04 -10.92
C ASP A 120 32.81 0.08 -11.94
N GLY A 121 32.52 1.31 -11.48
CA GLY A 121 32.26 2.46 -12.37
C GLY A 121 30.86 2.48 -12.99
N GLY A 122 29.92 1.69 -12.45
CA GLY A 122 28.51 1.71 -12.85
C GLY A 122 27.80 3.01 -12.43
N THR A 123 26.91 3.53 -13.28
CA THR A 123 26.11 4.72 -12.97
C THR A 123 24.99 4.36 -11.98
N ILE A 124 24.95 5.03 -10.82
CA ILE A 124 23.87 4.86 -9.82
C ILE A 124 22.48 5.05 -10.48
N SER A 125 22.42 5.91 -11.50
CA SER A 125 21.23 6.20 -12.29
C SER A 125 20.56 4.97 -12.91
N THR A 126 21.30 3.94 -13.33
CA THR A 126 20.66 2.74 -13.92
C THR A 126 19.97 1.90 -12.85
N LYS A 127 20.59 1.76 -11.68
CA LYS A 127 19.96 1.09 -10.52
C LYS A 127 18.72 1.85 -10.07
N LEU A 128 18.82 3.17 -9.92
CA LEU A 128 17.67 4.00 -9.57
C LEU A 128 16.55 3.91 -10.63
N ALA A 129 16.89 3.86 -11.92
CA ALA A 129 15.89 3.66 -12.97
C ALA A 129 15.16 2.32 -12.83
N GLY A 130 15.86 1.24 -12.49
CA GLY A 130 15.23 -0.06 -12.20
C GLY A 130 14.29 -0.01 -10.99
N ILE A 131 14.69 0.69 -9.92
CA ILE A 131 13.86 0.92 -8.73
C ILE A 131 12.60 1.71 -9.11
N VAL A 132 12.74 2.77 -9.91
CA VAL A 132 11.61 3.58 -10.39
C VAL A 132 10.62 2.73 -11.19
N LEU A 133 11.08 1.85 -12.08
CA LEU A 133 10.19 0.94 -12.83
C LEU A 133 9.43 -0.02 -11.91
N ALA A 134 10.11 -0.58 -10.91
CA ALA A 134 9.48 -1.45 -9.91
C ALA A 134 8.43 -0.68 -9.06
N SER A 135 8.74 0.56 -8.69
CA SER A 135 7.84 1.47 -7.96
C SER A 135 6.60 1.86 -8.76
N LEU A 136 6.75 2.17 -10.06
CA LEU A 136 5.61 2.41 -10.95
C LEU A 136 4.68 1.19 -11.02
N SER A 137 5.27 -0.01 -11.10
CA SER A 137 4.51 -1.26 -11.09
C SER A 137 3.75 -1.47 -9.79
N SER A 138 4.39 -1.26 -8.63
CA SER A 138 3.75 -1.51 -7.33
C SER A 138 2.58 -0.56 -7.09
N GLY A 139 2.72 0.72 -7.47
CA GLY A 139 1.65 1.72 -7.39
C GLY A 139 0.47 1.40 -8.31
N MET A 140 0.73 1.03 -9.57
CA MET A 140 -0.32 0.62 -10.52
C MET A 140 -1.00 -0.69 -10.09
N GLY A 141 -0.22 -1.63 -9.56
CA GLY A 141 -0.69 -2.91 -9.06
C GLY A 141 -1.63 -2.72 -7.89
N GLU A 142 -1.24 -1.98 -6.85
CA GLU A 142 -2.08 -1.72 -5.68
C GLU A 142 -3.41 -1.06 -6.06
N LEU A 143 -3.37 -0.02 -6.90
CA LEU A 143 -4.60 0.65 -7.36
C LEU A 143 -5.53 -0.33 -8.09
N SER A 144 -4.97 -1.23 -8.90
CA SER A 144 -5.73 -2.25 -9.61
C SER A 144 -6.28 -3.33 -8.68
N PHE A 145 -5.46 -3.89 -7.78
CA PHE A 145 -5.89 -4.98 -6.91
C PHE A 145 -6.84 -4.52 -5.82
N VAL A 146 -6.62 -3.34 -5.22
CA VAL A 146 -7.56 -2.74 -4.28
C VAL A 146 -8.87 -2.38 -5.00
N GLY A 147 -8.82 -1.86 -6.23
CA GLY A 147 -10.01 -1.64 -7.07
C GLY A 147 -10.79 -2.94 -7.33
N LEU A 148 -10.10 -4.05 -7.64
CA LEU A 148 -10.72 -5.36 -7.87
C LEU A 148 -11.50 -5.88 -6.66
N THR A 149 -11.13 -5.49 -5.42
CA THR A 149 -11.86 -5.94 -4.21
C THR A 149 -13.35 -5.59 -4.25
N HIS A 150 -13.71 -4.55 -5.01
CA HIS A 150 -15.10 -4.17 -5.28
C HIS A 150 -15.95 -5.36 -5.77
N PHE A 151 -15.41 -6.20 -6.67
CA PHE A 151 -16.12 -7.30 -7.31
C PHE A 151 -16.12 -8.60 -6.49
N TYR A 152 -15.21 -8.74 -5.52
CA TYR A 152 -14.94 -10.00 -4.82
C TYR A 152 -15.25 -9.97 -3.31
N GLY A 153 -15.81 -8.86 -2.83
CA GLY A 153 -16.36 -8.74 -1.48
C GLY A 153 -15.31 -8.61 -0.37
N PRO A 154 -15.74 -8.60 0.92
CA PRO A 154 -14.88 -8.21 2.05
C PRO A 154 -13.66 -9.12 2.28
N PHE A 155 -13.78 -10.42 1.98
CA PHE A 155 -12.67 -11.38 2.14
C PHE A 155 -11.50 -11.12 1.18
N SER A 156 -11.78 -10.55 -0.01
CA SER A 156 -10.74 -10.17 -0.95
C SER A 156 -9.83 -9.06 -0.40
N LEU A 157 -10.43 -8.05 0.25
CA LEU A 157 -9.70 -6.97 0.89
C LEU A 157 -8.90 -7.47 2.10
N ALA A 158 -9.46 -8.37 2.91
CA ALA A 158 -8.76 -8.97 4.03
C ALA A 158 -7.57 -9.83 3.57
N ALA A 159 -7.74 -10.63 2.51
CA ALA A 159 -6.68 -11.45 1.94
C ALA A 159 -5.56 -10.59 1.33
N TRP A 160 -5.92 -9.53 0.58
CA TRP A 160 -4.97 -8.52 0.09
C TRP A 160 -4.20 -7.88 1.25
N GLY A 161 -4.92 -7.34 2.24
CA GLY A 161 -4.32 -6.73 3.43
C GLY A 161 -3.37 -7.67 4.16
N SER A 162 -3.78 -8.92 4.38
CA SER A 162 -2.93 -9.94 4.99
C SER A 162 -1.67 -10.23 4.16
N GLY A 163 -1.80 -10.38 2.84
CA GLY A 163 -0.67 -10.59 1.93
C GLY A 163 0.33 -9.44 1.95
N THR A 164 -0.15 -8.20 1.95
CA THR A 164 0.71 -7.00 2.06
C THR A 164 1.47 -6.93 3.38
N GLY A 165 0.85 -7.31 4.51
CA GLY A 165 1.55 -7.39 5.81
C GLY A 165 2.57 -8.54 5.86
N ALA A 166 2.26 -9.67 5.22
CA ALA A 166 3.19 -10.80 5.12
C ALA A 166 4.42 -10.47 4.25
N ALA A 167 4.29 -9.56 3.28
CA ALA A 167 5.39 -9.16 2.40
C ALA A 167 6.58 -8.57 3.14
N GLY A 168 6.35 -7.82 4.23
CA GLY A 168 7.43 -7.30 5.08
C GLY A 168 8.25 -8.42 5.72
N LEU A 169 7.57 -9.40 6.32
CA LEU A 169 8.20 -10.54 6.98
C LEU A 169 8.87 -11.49 5.98
N ILE A 170 8.15 -11.86 4.93
CA ILE A 170 8.63 -12.80 3.91
C ILE A 170 9.74 -12.16 3.08
N GLY A 171 9.64 -10.89 2.70
CA GLY A 171 10.65 -10.20 1.88
C GLY A 171 11.97 -10.07 2.62
N ALA A 172 11.95 -9.52 3.83
CA ALA A 172 13.15 -9.37 4.64
C ALA A 172 13.75 -10.74 5.04
N GLY A 173 12.89 -11.69 5.44
CA GLY A 173 13.31 -13.04 5.79
C GLY A 173 13.90 -13.81 4.62
N ALA A 174 13.28 -13.75 3.43
CA ALA A 174 13.78 -14.41 2.23
C ALA A 174 15.11 -13.82 1.77
N TYR A 175 15.27 -12.49 1.83
CA TYR A 175 16.55 -11.85 1.52
C TYR A 175 17.65 -12.30 2.48
N ALA A 176 17.40 -12.21 3.79
CA ALA A 176 18.36 -12.61 4.82
C ALA A 176 18.73 -14.11 4.72
N LEU A 177 17.77 -15.00 4.48
CA LEU A 177 18.03 -16.42 4.28
C LEU A 177 18.89 -16.66 3.04
N ALA A 178 18.61 -15.97 1.93
CA ALA A 178 19.38 -16.10 0.70
C ALA A 178 20.81 -15.61 0.86
N THR A 179 21.02 -14.43 1.45
CA THR A 179 22.35 -13.81 1.55
C THR A 179 23.18 -14.33 2.72
N THR A 180 22.57 -14.56 3.87
CA THR A 180 23.28 -14.90 5.12
C THR A 180 23.36 -16.40 5.35
N SER A 181 22.27 -17.15 5.14
CA SER A 181 22.25 -18.59 5.40
C SER A 181 22.73 -19.42 4.22
N LEU A 182 22.30 -19.06 3.00
CA LEU A 182 22.67 -19.77 1.76
C LEU A 182 23.92 -19.19 1.09
N GLY A 183 24.42 -18.04 1.54
CA GLY A 183 25.61 -17.40 0.98
C GLY A 183 25.45 -16.97 -0.48
N LEU A 184 24.21 -16.80 -0.97
CA LEU A 184 23.96 -16.40 -2.35
C LEU A 184 24.37 -14.93 -2.54
N GLN A 185 25.02 -14.66 -3.67
CA GLN A 185 25.36 -13.30 -4.05
C GLN A 185 24.08 -12.48 -4.26
N VAL A 186 24.08 -11.22 -3.83
CA VAL A 186 22.94 -10.28 -3.95
C VAL A 186 22.36 -10.25 -5.37
N LYS A 187 23.24 -10.26 -6.39
CA LYS A 187 22.85 -10.34 -7.80
C LYS A 187 21.96 -11.55 -8.11
N THR A 188 22.33 -12.73 -7.62
CA THR A 188 21.58 -13.97 -7.82
C THR A 188 20.24 -13.92 -7.10
N THR A 189 20.20 -13.37 -5.88
CA THR A 189 18.96 -13.18 -5.11
C THR A 189 17.98 -12.26 -5.86
N LEU A 190 18.46 -11.16 -6.42
CA LEU A 190 17.64 -10.23 -7.20
C LEU A 190 17.18 -10.82 -8.54
N LEU A 191 18.04 -11.58 -9.24
CA LEU A 191 17.67 -12.30 -10.46
C LEU A 191 16.56 -13.34 -10.20
N THR A 192 16.67 -14.10 -9.12
CA THR A 192 15.63 -15.05 -8.73
C THR A 192 14.33 -14.32 -8.39
N SER A 193 14.43 -13.17 -7.71
CA SER A 193 13.27 -12.34 -7.37
C SER A 193 12.57 -11.74 -8.59
N ALA A 194 13.27 -11.56 -9.73
CA ALA A 194 12.67 -11.08 -10.98
C ALA A 194 11.63 -12.05 -11.58
N PHE A 195 11.57 -13.31 -11.12
CA PHE A 195 10.52 -14.27 -11.51
C PHE A 195 9.25 -14.15 -10.66
N LEU A 196 9.31 -13.51 -9.48
CA LEU A 196 8.15 -13.37 -8.60
C LEU A 196 6.96 -12.67 -9.27
N PRO A 197 7.12 -11.62 -10.11
CA PRO A 197 6.00 -11.03 -10.85
C PRO A 197 5.20 -12.02 -11.69
N ALA A 198 5.79 -13.14 -12.15
CA ALA A 198 5.03 -14.17 -12.87
C ALA A 198 3.92 -14.79 -12.00
N VAL A 199 4.10 -14.82 -10.68
CA VAL A 199 3.08 -15.27 -9.72
C VAL A 199 1.86 -14.35 -9.76
N LEU A 200 2.01 -13.04 -9.98
CA LEU A 200 0.87 -12.13 -10.18
C LEU A 200 0.08 -12.49 -11.44
N ALA A 201 0.77 -12.77 -12.55
CA ALA A 201 0.13 -13.19 -13.79
C ALA A 201 -0.62 -14.52 -13.60
N VAL A 202 0.01 -15.53 -13.00
CA VAL A 202 -0.63 -16.83 -12.72
C VAL A 202 -1.85 -16.64 -11.80
N SER A 203 -1.71 -15.85 -10.75
CA SER A 203 -2.80 -15.59 -9.80
C SER A 203 -4.00 -14.93 -10.47
N PHE A 204 -3.78 -13.99 -11.38
CA PHE A 204 -4.87 -13.31 -12.08
C PHE A 204 -5.48 -14.14 -13.20
N PHE A 205 -4.66 -14.76 -14.06
CA PHE A 205 -5.18 -15.43 -15.24
C PHE A 205 -5.68 -16.85 -14.96
N MET A 206 -5.12 -17.56 -13.98
CA MET A 206 -5.42 -18.96 -13.68
C MET A 206 -6.18 -19.18 -12.38
N ILE A 207 -5.85 -18.46 -11.30
CA ILE A 207 -6.44 -18.70 -9.97
C ILE A 207 -7.74 -17.92 -9.77
N LEU A 208 -7.76 -16.63 -10.11
CA LEU A 208 -8.88 -15.74 -9.85
C LEU A 208 -10.11 -16.09 -10.72
N PRO A 209 -11.28 -16.41 -10.12
CA PRO A 209 -12.51 -16.69 -10.87
C PRO A 209 -13.01 -15.44 -11.61
N ARG A 210 -13.28 -15.51 -12.92
CA ARG A 210 -13.69 -14.32 -13.72
C ARG A 210 -15.19 -14.00 -13.68
N SER A 211 -16.01 -14.88 -13.11
CA SER A 211 -17.47 -14.74 -13.10
C SER A 211 -17.98 -13.44 -12.45
N PRO A 212 -17.44 -12.97 -11.30
CA PRO A 212 -17.90 -11.74 -10.66
C PRO A 212 -17.61 -10.47 -11.47
N MET A 213 -16.46 -10.41 -12.17
CA MET A 213 -16.13 -9.28 -13.04
C MET A 213 -17.08 -9.19 -14.25
N ARG A 214 -17.48 -10.34 -14.82
CA ARG A 214 -18.41 -10.38 -15.96
C ARG A 214 -19.83 -10.00 -15.57
N ALA A 215 -20.27 -10.35 -14.37
CA ALA A 215 -21.59 -9.97 -13.86
C ALA A 215 -21.68 -8.46 -13.59
N GLY A 216 -20.63 -7.85 -13.03
CA GLY A 216 -20.58 -6.40 -12.78
C GLY A 216 -20.49 -5.52 -14.03
N SER A 217 -19.98 -6.05 -15.16
CA SER A 217 -19.99 -5.34 -16.45
C SER A 217 -21.34 -5.36 -17.16
N GLY A 218 -22.27 -6.25 -16.80
CA GLY A 218 -23.57 -6.41 -17.46
C GLY A 218 -24.64 -5.38 -17.05
N ASP A 219 -24.55 -4.82 -15.84
CA ASP A 219 -25.53 -3.84 -15.35
C ASP A 219 -25.32 -2.44 -15.94
N GLY A 220 -24.15 -2.16 -16.55
CA GLY A 220 -23.85 -0.89 -17.20
C GLY A 220 -24.44 -0.73 -18.61
N GLU A 221 -24.84 -1.82 -19.27
CA GLU A 221 -25.41 -1.78 -20.62
C GLU A 221 -26.95 -1.61 -20.63
N LEU A 222 -27.66 -1.94 -19.54
CA LEU A 222 -29.12 -1.77 -19.49
C LEU A 222 -29.56 -0.31 -19.22
N HIS A 223 -28.75 0.52 -18.57
CA HIS A 223 -29.14 1.91 -18.26
C HIS A 223 -28.76 2.94 -19.34
N ALA A 224 -28.06 2.53 -20.41
CA ALA A 224 -27.73 3.42 -21.52
C ALA A 224 -28.86 3.57 -22.56
N ASN A 225 -29.90 2.71 -22.51
CA ASN A 225 -30.98 2.69 -23.51
C ASN A 225 -32.30 3.33 -23.05
N ASP A 226 -32.45 3.71 -21.78
CA ASP A 226 -33.71 4.24 -21.23
C ASP A 226 -33.75 5.78 -21.08
N SER A 227 -32.74 6.50 -21.59
CA SER A 227 -32.74 7.98 -21.60
C SER A 227 -33.07 8.60 -22.97
N ALA A 228 -33.65 7.82 -23.87
CA ALA A 228 -33.92 8.23 -25.24
C ALA A 228 -35.42 8.27 -25.60
N PHE A 229 -36.33 8.57 -24.67
CA PHE A 229 -37.72 8.92 -25.02
C PHE A 229 -38.31 9.93 -24.02
N ASP A 230 -39.08 10.87 -24.58
CA ASP A 230 -39.82 12.00 -24.00
C ASP A 230 -39.02 13.27 -23.63
N ASP A 231 -39.01 14.27 -24.52
CA ASP A 231 -40.08 15.28 -24.58
C ASP A 231 -39.92 16.20 -25.80
N ASP A 232 -41.06 16.43 -26.46
CA ASP A 232 -41.28 17.22 -27.68
C ASP A 232 -41.50 18.70 -27.32
N GLY A 233 -41.19 19.63 -28.22
CA GLY A 233 -41.88 20.93 -28.22
C GLY A 233 -41.11 22.18 -28.68
N PHE A 234 -41.52 22.67 -29.87
CA PHE A 234 -41.53 24.08 -30.33
C PHE A 234 -40.15 24.72 -30.66
N GLU A 235 -39.87 25.32 -31.82
CA GLU A 235 -40.68 26.12 -32.77
C GLU A 235 -40.04 26.18 -34.18
N GLU A 236 -40.87 26.55 -35.16
CA GLU A 236 -40.66 26.83 -36.60
C GLU A 236 -39.47 27.81 -36.90
N ARG A 237 -38.88 27.99 -38.10
CA ARG A 237 -39.41 28.07 -39.48
C ARG A 237 -38.25 28.21 -40.51
N GLU A 238 -38.58 27.98 -41.77
CA GLU A 238 -37.78 27.83 -43.01
C GLU A 238 -36.83 28.97 -43.43
N GLY A 239 -35.80 28.60 -44.23
CA GLY A 239 -34.95 29.55 -44.97
C GLY A 239 -33.82 28.94 -45.82
N LEU A 240 -34.19 28.33 -46.96
CA LEU A 240 -33.48 28.10 -48.24
C LEU A 240 -31.96 28.40 -48.42
N LEU A 241 -31.28 27.42 -49.03
CA LEU A 241 -30.11 27.44 -49.94
C LEU A 241 -28.71 27.74 -49.39
N GLY A 242 -27.79 26.77 -49.57
CA GLY A 242 -26.35 27.01 -49.46
C GLY A 242 -25.51 25.74 -49.31
N SER A 243 -24.96 25.29 -50.43
CA SER A 243 -24.06 24.14 -50.62
C SER A 243 -22.86 24.00 -49.65
N SER A 244 -22.50 22.72 -49.46
CA SER A 244 -21.15 22.15 -49.32
C SER A 244 -20.33 22.40 -48.04
N ILE A 245 -20.18 21.31 -47.27
CA ILE A 245 -18.91 20.68 -46.88
C ILE A 245 -17.75 21.67 -46.62
N HIS A 246 -17.54 22.07 -45.34
CA HIS A 246 -16.26 21.99 -44.62
C HIS A 246 -16.38 22.67 -43.23
N SER A 247 -16.55 21.92 -42.13
CA SER A 247 -16.24 22.39 -40.75
C SER A 247 -16.55 21.39 -39.61
N THR A 248 -16.53 20.07 -39.84
CA THR A 248 -16.78 19.07 -38.78
C THR A 248 -15.54 18.69 -37.93
N GLY A 249 -14.40 19.35 -38.13
CA GLY A 249 -13.13 19.03 -37.44
C GLY A 249 -12.89 19.74 -36.10
N SER A 250 -13.49 20.92 -35.86
CA SER A 250 -13.16 21.75 -34.68
C SER A 250 -14.11 21.53 -33.49
N LEU A 251 -15.39 21.27 -33.74
CA LEU A 251 -16.41 21.14 -32.69
C LEU A 251 -16.31 19.83 -31.89
N LYS A 252 -15.83 18.72 -32.48
CA LYS A 252 -15.67 17.44 -31.77
C LYS A 252 -14.54 17.45 -30.72
N SER A 253 -13.49 18.26 -30.92
CA SER A 253 -12.37 18.38 -29.98
C SER A 253 -12.70 19.26 -28.77
N ALA A 254 -13.47 20.34 -28.98
CA ALA A 254 -13.95 21.18 -27.88
C ALA A 254 -14.97 20.44 -26.99
N HIS A 255 -15.86 19.63 -27.60
CA HIS A 255 -16.87 18.85 -26.88
C HIS A 255 -16.30 17.60 -26.17
N SER A 256 -15.16 17.06 -26.59
CA SER A 256 -14.45 15.98 -25.88
C SER A 256 -13.61 16.52 -24.71
N ARG A 257 -12.93 17.67 -24.89
CA ARG A 257 -12.24 18.37 -23.78
C ARG A 257 -13.20 18.83 -22.70
N GLY A 258 -14.37 19.35 -23.06
CA GLY A 258 -15.41 19.74 -22.11
C GLY A 258 -15.88 18.57 -21.23
N ARG A 259 -16.13 17.40 -21.84
CA ARG A 259 -16.52 16.17 -21.14
C ARG A 259 -15.41 15.59 -20.25
N LEU A 260 -14.16 15.60 -20.72
CA LEU A 260 -13.00 15.21 -19.91
C LEU A 260 -12.82 16.14 -18.71
N TRP A 261 -12.96 17.45 -18.89
CA TRP A 261 -12.81 18.43 -17.82
C TRP A 261 -13.96 18.35 -16.81
N GLN A 262 -15.19 18.08 -17.27
CA GLN A 262 -16.33 17.81 -16.40
C GLN A 262 -16.16 16.52 -15.59
N SER A 263 -15.68 15.44 -16.21
CA SER A 263 -15.36 14.17 -15.54
C SER A 263 -14.21 14.31 -14.52
N LEU A 264 -13.15 15.06 -14.87
CA LEU A 264 -12.08 15.39 -13.94
C LEU A 264 -12.58 16.23 -12.76
N LYS A 265 -13.45 17.22 -13.01
CA LYS A 265 -14.04 18.07 -11.97
C LYS A 265 -14.95 17.26 -11.04
N SER A 266 -15.75 16.33 -11.56
CA SER A 266 -16.59 15.45 -10.74
C SER A 266 -15.74 14.50 -9.90
N ASN A 267 -14.70 13.90 -10.48
CA ASN A 267 -13.79 13.00 -9.78
C ASN A 267 -13.01 13.74 -8.68
N LEU A 268 -12.59 14.99 -8.92
CA LEU A 268 -11.92 15.82 -7.93
C LEU A 268 -12.85 16.21 -6.77
N ARG A 269 -14.10 16.58 -7.05
CA ARG A 269 -15.11 16.83 -6.01
C ARG A 269 -15.37 15.58 -5.15
N ARG A 270 -15.37 14.41 -5.77
CA ARG A 270 -15.54 13.13 -5.07
C ARG A 270 -14.33 12.80 -4.19
N ALA A 271 -13.12 12.98 -4.72
CA ALA A 271 -11.89 12.87 -3.92
C ALA A 271 -11.90 13.84 -2.72
N GLN A 272 -12.38 15.07 -2.91
CA GLN A 272 -12.51 16.06 -1.82
C GLN A 272 -13.50 15.60 -0.74
N GLY A 273 -14.62 14.97 -1.12
CA GLY A 273 -15.59 14.40 -0.17
C GLY A 273 -15.04 13.22 0.63
N LEU A 274 -14.12 12.45 0.06
CA LEU A 274 -13.44 11.33 0.72
C LEU A 274 -12.27 11.79 1.61
N PHE A 275 -11.78 13.01 1.40
CA PHE A 275 -10.52 13.44 1.99
C PHE A 275 -10.54 13.41 3.51
N PHE A 276 -11.46 14.14 4.13
CA PHE A 276 -11.56 14.18 5.59
C PHE A 276 -11.94 12.83 6.20
N PRO A 277 -13.03 12.15 5.79
CA PRO A 277 -13.46 10.94 6.49
C PRO A 277 -12.50 9.75 6.36
N PHE A 278 -11.75 9.63 5.25
CA PHE A 278 -10.97 8.42 4.96
C PHE A 278 -9.50 8.69 4.66
N MET A 279 -9.20 9.65 3.79
CA MET A 279 -7.83 9.90 3.32
C MET A 279 -6.95 10.54 4.40
N LEU A 280 -7.48 11.50 5.16
CA LEU A 280 -6.75 12.22 6.20
C LEU A 280 -6.33 11.34 7.38
N PRO A 281 -7.21 10.52 8.00
CA PRO A 281 -6.76 9.61 9.06
C PRO A 281 -5.71 8.62 8.55
N LEU A 282 -5.90 8.06 7.35
CA LEU A 282 -4.91 7.18 6.73
C LEU A 282 -3.57 7.89 6.50
N LEU A 283 -3.60 9.12 5.96
CA LEU A 283 -2.42 9.95 5.76
C LEU A 283 -1.67 10.22 7.08
N LEU A 284 -2.40 10.58 8.15
CA LEU A 284 -1.81 10.89 9.45
C LEU A 284 -1.11 9.68 10.07
N VAL A 285 -1.74 8.50 10.01
CA VAL A 285 -1.14 7.24 10.46
C VAL A 285 0.14 6.96 9.71
N TYR A 286 0.11 7.05 8.39
CA TYR A 286 1.26 6.74 7.55
C TYR A 286 2.40 7.75 7.75
N ILE A 287 2.11 9.04 7.94
CA ILE A 287 3.13 10.02 8.31
C ILE A 287 3.77 9.64 9.64
N ALA A 288 2.97 9.34 10.66
CA ALA A 288 3.47 9.07 12.00
C ALA A 288 4.26 7.74 12.06
N GLU A 289 3.71 6.64 11.53
CA GLU A 289 4.36 5.32 11.53
C GLU A 289 5.67 5.31 10.74
N TYR A 290 5.71 5.92 9.54
CA TYR A 290 6.93 5.91 8.75
C TYR A 290 7.97 6.89 9.30
N THR A 291 7.56 7.99 9.96
CA THR A 291 8.50 8.87 10.67
C THR A 291 9.11 8.17 11.88
N ILE A 292 8.33 7.37 12.60
CA ILE A 292 8.87 6.48 13.66
C ILE A 292 9.89 5.53 13.04
N ASN A 293 9.47 4.73 12.04
CA ASN A 293 10.29 3.69 11.47
C ASN A 293 11.58 4.20 10.84
N GLN A 294 11.53 5.31 10.10
CA GLN A 294 12.68 5.80 9.34
C GLN A 294 13.50 6.86 10.08
N GLY A 295 12.86 7.70 10.91
CA GLY A 295 13.52 8.81 11.59
C GLY A 295 13.90 8.52 13.03
N VAL A 296 13.00 7.90 13.80
CA VAL A 296 13.18 7.72 15.25
C VAL A 296 13.83 6.38 15.57
N SER A 297 13.36 5.28 14.99
CA SER A 297 13.83 3.92 15.27
C SER A 297 15.35 3.71 15.13
N PRO A 298 16.06 4.32 14.16
CA PRO A 298 17.53 4.23 14.10
C PRO A 298 18.25 4.80 15.33
N THR A 299 17.59 5.68 16.08
CA THR A 299 18.12 6.36 17.28
C THR A 299 17.63 5.75 18.60
N LEU A 300 16.71 4.76 18.55
CA LEU A 300 16.20 4.04 19.72
C LEU A 300 17.19 2.93 20.12
N LEU A 301 18.36 3.32 20.60
CA LEU A 301 19.45 2.40 20.94
C LEU A 301 19.65 2.29 22.45
N PHE A 302 19.83 1.05 22.91
CA PHE A 302 20.10 0.69 24.30
C PHE A 302 21.53 0.16 24.45
N PRO A 303 22.13 0.22 25.65
CA PRO A 303 23.39 -0.46 25.94
C PRO A 303 23.32 -1.94 25.58
N LEU A 304 24.37 -2.46 24.92
CA LEU A 304 24.39 -3.85 24.44
C LEU A 304 24.21 -4.86 25.59
N GLU A 305 24.76 -4.56 26.77
CA GLU A 305 24.67 -5.39 27.99
C GLU A 305 23.21 -5.57 28.49
N GLU A 306 22.34 -4.61 28.22
CA GLU A 306 20.93 -4.61 28.63
C GLU A 306 19.99 -5.04 27.48
N SER A 307 20.56 -5.35 26.32
CA SER A 307 19.84 -5.69 25.10
C SER A 307 20.06 -7.15 24.70
N PRO A 308 19.14 -7.77 23.95
CA PRO A 308 19.34 -9.11 23.41
C PRO A 308 20.31 -9.14 22.20
N PHE A 309 21.00 -8.04 21.90
CA PHE A 309 21.78 -7.88 20.67
C PHE A 309 23.27 -7.73 20.95
N GLU A 310 24.08 -8.35 20.08
CA GLU A 310 25.54 -8.23 20.11
C GLU A 310 26.07 -6.99 19.37
N ASN A 311 25.28 -6.40 18.47
CA ASN A 311 25.67 -5.27 17.63
C ASN A 311 24.53 -4.24 17.52
N PHE A 312 24.87 -2.95 17.44
CA PHE A 312 23.88 -1.87 17.31
C PHE A 312 23.10 -1.94 15.99
N ARG A 313 23.73 -2.41 14.91
CA ARG A 313 23.05 -2.65 13.62
C ARG A 313 21.86 -3.63 13.68
N SER A 314 21.76 -4.45 14.73
CA SER A 314 20.71 -5.47 14.86
C SER A 314 19.38 -4.92 15.39
N PHE A 315 19.38 -3.72 15.99
CA PHE A 315 18.18 -3.10 16.57
C PHE A 315 17.14 -2.76 15.51
N TYR A 316 17.55 -2.06 14.44
CA TYR A 316 16.64 -1.61 13.40
C TYR A 316 15.93 -2.77 12.66
N PRO A 317 16.62 -3.84 12.22
CA PRO A 317 15.95 -5.02 11.67
C PRO A 317 14.97 -5.68 12.65
N ALA A 318 15.30 -5.73 13.94
CA ALA A 318 14.43 -6.33 14.95
C ALA A 318 13.16 -5.49 15.17
N TYR A 319 13.28 -4.16 15.28
CA TYR A 319 12.12 -3.27 15.35
C TYR A 319 11.23 -3.41 14.11
N ASN A 320 11.80 -3.42 12.91
CA ASN A 320 11.06 -3.63 11.68
C ASN A 320 10.34 -5.00 11.67
N ALA A 321 11.00 -6.07 12.11
CA ALA A 321 10.37 -7.39 12.20
C ALA A 321 9.15 -7.38 13.14
N ILE A 322 9.29 -6.82 14.34
CA ILE A 322 8.21 -6.72 15.34
C ILE A 322 7.05 -5.88 14.81
N TYR A 323 7.37 -4.72 14.21
CA TYR A 323 6.41 -3.85 13.55
C TYR A 323 5.62 -4.62 12.47
N GLN A 324 6.30 -5.34 11.58
CA GLN A 324 5.66 -6.09 10.50
C GLN A 324 4.79 -7.25 11.02
N VAL A 325 5.12 -7.86 12.16
CA VAL A 325 4.22 -8.84 12.81
C VAL A 325 2.93 -8.16 13.27
N GLY A 326 3.02 -6.96 13.87
CA GLY A 326 1.86 -6.14 14.23
C GLY A 326 1.00 -5.79 13.01
N VAL A 327 1.63 -5.33 11.91
CA VAL A 327 0.93 -5.02 10.65
C VAL A 327 0.25 -6.26 10.08
N PHE A 328 0.93 -7.40 10.05
CA PHE A 328 0.36 -8.65 9.54
C PHE A 328 -0.87 -9.09 10.34
N ILE A 329 -0.81 -9.05 11.67
CA ILE A 329 -1.93 -9.43 12.54
C ILE A 329 -3.11 -8.47 12.34
N SER A 330 -2.86 -7.16 12.39
CA SER A 330 -3.93 -6.16 12.26
C SER A 330 -4.61 -6.19 10.90
N ARG A 331 -3.86 -6.31 9.80
CA ARG A 331 -4.45 -6.43 8.45
C ARG A 331 -5.25 -7.73 8.27
N SER A 332 -4.83 -8.81 8.93
CA SER A 332 -5.54 -10.10 8.92
C SER A 332 -6.80 -10.11 9.80
N SER A 333 -6.92 -9.17 10.74
CA SER A 333 -8.03 -9.12 11.72
C SER A 333 -9.36 -8.62 11.14
N THR A 334 -9.33 -7.97 9.97
CA THR A 334 -10.46 -7.28 9.33
C THR A 334 -11.78 -8.09 9.24
N PRO A 335 -11.77 -9.40 8.92
CA PRO A 335 -13.01 -10.19 8.90
C PRO A 335 -13.62 -10.44 10.28
N PHE A 336 -12.82 -10.30 11.34
CA PHE A 336 -13.19 -10.61 12.72
C PHE A 336 -13.47 -9.34 13.54
N PHE A 337 -12.75 -8.26 13.26
CA PHE A 337 -12.80 -7.01 13.99
C PHE A 337 -12.87 -5.82 13.03
N ARG A 338 -13.93 -5.02 13.19
CA ARG A 338 -14.21 -3.83 12.38
C ARG A 338 -14.16 -2.59 13.24
N VAL A 339 -13.39 -1.59 12.80
CA VAL A 339 -13.30 -0.28 13.45
C VAL A 339 -13.83 0.78 12.50
N HIS A 340 -14.94 1.40 12.90
CA HIS A 340 -15.59 2.45 12.12
C HIS A 340 -15.01 3.85 12.40
N ASP A 341 -14.33 4.02 13.54
CA ASP A 341 -13.65 5.28 13.89
C ASP A 341 -12.16 5.21 13.55
N LEU A 342 -11.80 5.82 12.43
CA LEU A 342 -10.43 5.85 11.92
C LEU A 342 -9.56 6.90 12.61
N TYR A 343 -10.15 7.91 13.25
CA TYR A 343 -9.38 9.02 13.84
C TYR A 343 -8.74 8.64 15.16
N THR A 344 -9.43 7.90 16.02
CA THR A 344 -8.87 7.43 17.30
C THR A 344 -7.54 6.68 17.14
N PRO A 345 -7.44 5.61 16.31
CA PRO A 345 -6.15 4.95 16.09
C PRO A 345 -5.12 5.86 15.40
N SER A 346 -5.56 6.81 14.56
CA SER A 346 -4.66 7.80 13.95
C SER A 346 -4.02 8.75 14.95
N PHE A 347 -4.80 9.27 15.90
CA PHE A 347 -4.27 10.12 16.96
C PHE A 347 -3.37 9.35 17.92
N LEU A 348 -3.73 8.11 18.25
CA LEU A 348 -2.86 7.22 19.04
C LEU A 348 -1.50 7.01 18.36
N GLN A 349 -1.48 6.90 17.03
CA GLN A 349 -0.25 6.77 16.28
C GLN A 349 0.62 8.04 16.34
N VAL A 350 0.01 9.22 16.27
CA VAL A 350 0.74 10.50 16.46
C VAL A 350 1.28 10.61 17.90
N ILE A 351 0.52 10.16 18.90
CA ILE A 351 0.98 10.10 20.29
C ILE A 351 2.19 9.16 20.40
N ASN A 352 2.17 7.98 19.77
CA ASN A 352 3.31 7.07 19.73
C ASN A 352 4.56 7.75 19.16
N LEU A 353 4.43 8.51 18.07
CA LEU A 353 5.55 9.28 17.49
C LEU A 353 6.12 10.27 18.51
N VAL A 354 5.28 11.03 19.19
CA VAL A 354 5.72 11.99 20.21
C VAL A 354 6.42 11.27 21.36
N VAL A 355 5.82 10.19 21.89
CA VAL A 355 6.38 9.43 23.01
C VAL A 355 7.73 8.81 22.66
N LEU A 356 7.86 8.18 21.49
CA LEU A 356 9.12 7.58 21.04
C LEU A 356 10.19 8.63 20.72
N THR A 357 9.79 9.78 20.16
CA THR A 357 10.72 10.91 19.94
C THR A 357 11.23 11.44 21.27
N LEU A 358 10.34 11.67 22.24
CA LEU A 358 10.72 12.09 23.59
C LEU A 358 11.58 11.03 24.29
N HIS A 359 11.33 9.74 24.05
CA HIS A 359 12.17 8.68 24.60
C HIS A 359 13.56 8.69 23.97
N SER A 360 13.66 8.82 22.64
CA SER A 360 14.94 8.97 21.93
C SER A 360 15.75 10.14 22.47
N MET A 361 15.09 11.24 22.84
CA MET A 361 15.73 12.36 23.53
C MET A 361 16.07 11.98 24.99
N PHE A 362 15.07 11.82 25.86
CA PHE A 362 15.30 11.83 27.30
C PHE A 362 15.61 10.47 27.95
N ASP A 363 15.59 9.37 27.21
CA ASP A 363 15.91 8.02 27.67
C ASP A 363 15.09 7.50 28.87
N PHE A 364 13.82 7.91 28.99
CA PHE A 364 13.04 7.61 30.20
C PHE A 364 12.48 6.18 30.27
N ILE A 365 12.50 5.40 29.17
CA ILE A 365 12.01 4.01 29.17
C ILE A 365 13.20 3.09 29.53
N PRO A 366 13.14 2.37 30.67
CA PRO A 366 14.30 1.66 31.20
C PRO A 366 14.56 0.30 30.53
N SER A 367 13.68 -0.18 29.65
CA SER A 367 13.79 -1.51 29.07
C SER A 367 13.42 -1.53 27.59
N ILE A 368 14.29 -2.17 26.79
CA ILE A 368 14.07 -2.39 25.37
C ILE A 368 12.79 -3.20 25.09
N TYR A 369 12.39 -4.10 26.00
CA TYR A 369 11.18 -4.90 25.82
C TYR A 369 9.91 -4.06 25.85
N LEU A 370 9.90 -2.95 26.60
CA LEU A 370 8.79 -1.99 26.56
C LEU A 370 8.73 -1.29 25.20
N VAL A 371 9.88 -0.95 24.63
CA VAL A 371 9.95 -0.39 23.26
C VAL A 371 9.46 -1.42 22.24
N PHE A 372 9.80 -2.71 22.38
CA PHE A 372 9.25 -3.77 21.52
C PHE A 372 7.72 -3.84 21.58
N ILE A 373 7.12 -3.69 22.76
CA ILE A 373 5.65 -3.65 22.90
C ILE A 373 5.08 -2.43 22.18
N VAL A 374 5.71 -1.26 22.31
CA VAL A 374 5.26 -0.04 21.64
C VAL A 374 5.38 -0.15 20.11
N VAL A 375 6.47 -0.72 19.59
CA VAL A 375 6.66 -0.96 18.15
C VAL A 375 5.69 -2.01 17.62
N PHE A 376 5.39 -3.05 18.39
CA PHE A 376 4.34 -4.01 18.03
C PHE A 376 2.97 -3.34 17.97
N TRP A 377 2.65 -2.49 18.96
CA TRP A 377 1.42 -1.72 19.03
C TRP A 377 1.29 -0.71 17.87
N GLU A 378 2.38 -0.05 17.52
CA GLU A 378 2.48 0.82 16.34
C GLU A 378 2.08 0.06 15.06
N GLY A 379 2.67 -1.12 14.83
CA GLY A 379 2.31 -1.96 13.67
C GLY A 379 0.84 -2.39 13.67
N LEU A 380 0.24 -2.63 14.84
CA LEU A 380 -1.18 -2.95 14.95
C LEU A 380 -2.07 -1.76 14.53
N LEU A 381 -1.76 -0.55 14.96
CA LEU A 381 -2.53 0.65 14.61
C LEU A 381 -2.44 0.95 13.12
N GLY A 382 -1.24 0.90 12.55
CA GLY A 382 -0.98 1.12 11.13
C GLY A 382 -1.79 0.21 10.22
N GLY A 383 -1.66 -1.10 10.43
CA GLY A 383 -2.38 -2.07 9.63
C GLY A 383 -3.89 -2.04 9.85
N LEU A 384 -4.36 -1.73 11.06
CA LEU A 384 -5.78 -1.62 11.38
C LEU A 384 -6.44 -0.45 10.65
N VAL A 385 -5.82 0.73 10.63
CA VAL A 385 -6.38 1.90 9.93
C VAL A 385 -6.40 1.66 8.42
N TYR A 386 -5.34 1.07 7.85
CA TYR A 386 -5.29 0.75 6.42
C TYR A 386 -6.51 -0.09 5.99
N VAL A 387 -6.69 -1.28 6.56
CA VAL A 387 -7.76 -2.21 6.12
C VAL A 387 -9.17 -1.72 6.45
N ASN A 388 -9.35 -1.03 7.57
CA ASN A 388 -10.66 -0.47 7.91
C ASN A 388 -11.01 0.73 7.03
N THR A 389 -10.05 1.54 6.60
CA THR A 389 -10.30 2.65 5.67
C THR A 389 -10.90 2.15 4.36
N PHE A 390 -10.27 1.17 3.70
CA PHE A 390 -10.78 0.63 2.44
C PHE A 390 -12.13 -0.08 2.59
N ALA A 391 -12.36 -0.67 3.75
CA ALA A 391 -13.63 -1.31 4.01
C ALA A 391 -14.77 -0.35 4.32
N GLU A 392 -14.52 0.73 5.06
CA GLU A 392 -15.51 1.78 5.27
C GLU A 392 -15.91 2.40 3.94
N ILE A 393 -14.95 2.58 3.01
CA ILE A 393 -15.26 2.98 1.64
C ILE A 393 -16.11 1.91 0.95
N GLY A 394 -15.77 0.64 1.15
CA GLY A 394 -16.53 -0.50 0.67
C GLY A 394 -17.99 -0.55 1.15
N ASP A 395 -18.27 -0.03 2.35
CA ASP A 395 -19.60 -0.09 2.96
C ASP A 395 -20.39 1.20 2.74
N ARG A 396 -19.75 2.38 2.80
CA ARG A 396 -20.42 3.70 2.75
C ARG A 396 -20.51 4.30 1.35
N VAL A 397 -19.64 3.92 0.41
CA VAL A 397 -19.64 4.50 -0.94
C VAL A 397 -20.54 3.68 -1.89
N PRO A 398 -21.39 4.35 -2.70
CA PRO A 398 -22.19 3.72 -3.74
C PRO A 398 -21.35 2.86 -4.69
N ARG A 399 -21.94 1.79 -5.26
CA ARG A 399 -21.20 0.82 -6.09
C ARG A 399 -20.56 1.43 -7.32
N GLU A 400 -21.27 2.30 -8.03
CA GLU A 400 -20.79 3.08 -9.19
C GLU A 400 -19.51 3.87 -8.87
N ASP A 401 -19.37 4.28 -7.61
CA ASP A 401 -18.36 5.21 -7.18
C ASP A 401 -17.18 4.55 -6.45
N ARG A 402 -17.32 3.25 -6.15
CA ARG A 402 -16.44 2.54 -5.23
C ARG A 402 -15.08 2.25 -5.81
N GLU A 403 -15.00 1.81 -7.06
CA GLU A 403 -13.72 1.50 -7.73
C GLU A 403 -12.81 2.75 -7.74
N PHE A 404 -13.34 3.90 -8.14
CA PHE A 404 -12.62 5.16 -8.12
C PHE A 404 -12.23 5.56 -6.69
N SER A 405 -13.15 5.48 -5.73
CA SER A 405 -12.91 5.91 -4.34
C SER A 405 -11.85 5.06 -3.64
N LEU A 406 -11.87 3.74 -3.87
CA LEU A 406 -10.84 2.81 -3.41
C LEU A 406 -9.48 3.16 -4.01
N GLY A 407 -9.41 3.33 -5.34
CA GLY A 407 -8.17 3.71 -6.03
C GLY A 407 -7.62 5.06 -5.57
N ALA A 408 -8.46 6.10 -5.49
CA ALA A 408 -8.05 7.44 -5.08
C ALA A 408 -7.54 7.47 -3.63
N THR A 409 -8.10 6.67 -2.73
CA THR A 409 -7.69 6.65 -1.31
C THR A 409 -6.28 6.06 -1.11
N THR A 410 -5.81 5.21 -2.02
CA THR A 410 -4.41 4.73 -1.99
C THR A 410 -3.39 5.86 -2.12
N VAL A 411 -3.76 7.04 -2.64
CA VAL A 411 -2.84 8.19 -2.70
C VAL A 411 -2.39 8.61 -1.30
N SER A 412 -3.24 8.45 -0.29
CA SER A 412 -2.99 8.88 1.08
C SER A 412 -1.88 8.09 1.75
N ASP A 413 -1.80 6.78 1.52
CA ASP A 413 -0.71 5.96 2.07
C ASP A 413 0.64 6.43 1.52
N SER A 414 0.75 6.57 0.20
CA SER A 414 2.02 6.86 -0.48
C SER A 414 2.43 8.32 -0.29
N GLY A 415 1.46 9.23 -0.19
CA GLY A 415 1.69 10.61 0.23
C GLY A 415 2.23 10.67 1.66
N GLY A 416 1.70 9.84 2.57
CA GLY A 416 2.17 9.77 3.95
C GLY A 416 3.60 9.25 4.06
N ILE A 417 3.92 8.15 3.34
CA ILE A 417 5.29 7.61 3.27
C ILE A 417 6.26 8.64 2.69
N CYS A 418 5.85 9.35 1.64
CA CYS A 418 6.68 10.36 1.01
C CYS A 418 7.01 11.52 1.97
N ILE A 419 6.00 12.06 2.66
CA ILE A 419 6.18 13.12 3.67
C ILE A 419 7.08 12.62 4.81
N ALA A 420 6.80 11.42 5.31
CA ALA A 420 7.61 10.78 6.35
C ALA A 420 9.06 10.56 5.92
N GLY A 421 9.32 10.21 4.65
CA GLY A 421 10.67 10.07 4.13
C GLY A 421 11.46 11.38 4.18
N PHE A 422 10.83 12.51 3.86
CA PHE A 422 11.45 13.83 4.02
C PHE A 422 11.67 14.20 5.49
N LEU A 423 10.68 13.95 6.36
CA LEU A 423 10.80 14.22 7.79
C LEU A 423 11.87 13.33 8.44
N GLY A 424 11.92 12.05 8.09
CA GLY A 424 12.83 11.04 8.63
C GLY A 424 14.29 11.40 8.36
N MET A 425 14.62 11.87 7.15
CA MET A 425 15.98 12.33 6.82
C MET A 425 16.44 13.49 7.73
N VAL A 426 15.53 14.36 8.15
CA VAL A 426 15.84 15.46 9.08
C VAL A 426 15.87 14.97 10.53
N PHE A 427 14.87 14.17 10.92
CA PHE A 427 14.70 13.68 12.28
C PHE A 427 15.83 12.76 12.72
N GLU A 428 16.29 11.84 11.86
CA GLU A 428 17.38 10.91 12.17
C GLU A 428 18.66 11.66 12.55
N VAL A 429 19.07 12.62 11.71
CA VAL A 429 20.28 13.43 11.92
C VAL A 429 20.13 14.30 13.16
N TRP A 430 19.00 14.99 13.30
CA TRP A 430 18.74 15.88 14.43
C TRP A 430 18.72 15.12 15.77
N LEU A 431 18.04 13.97 15.85
CA LEU A 431 18.00 13.15 17.05
C LEU A 431 19.37 12.57 17.38
N CYS A 432 20.11 12.08 16.39
CA CYS A 432 21.46 11.55 16.61
C CYS A 432 22.43 12.64 17.12
N ASP A 433 22.41 13.84 16.52
CA ASP A 433 23.25 14.95 16.98
C ASP A 433 22.86 15.42 18.39
N TRP A 434 21.56 15.42 18.70
CA TRP A 434 21.07 15.73 20.04
C TRP A 434 21.58 14.71 21.07
N GLN A 435 21.53 13.41 20.76
CA GLN A 435 22.02 12.34 21.65
C GLN A 435 23.53 12.45 21.87
N VAL A 436 24.29 12.68 20.80
CA VAL A 436 25.76 12.83 20.84
C VAL A 436 26.16 14.03 21.69
N SER A 437 25.44 15.15 21.57
CA SER A 437 25.70 16.36 22.37
C SER A 437 25.56 16.14 23.89
N ARG A 438 24.86 15.06 24.29
CA ARG A 438 24.63 14.67 25.68
C ARG A 438 25.37 13.40 26.10
N GLY A 439 26.34 12.96 25.28
CA GLY A 439 27.22 11.84 25.59
C GLY A 439 26.69 10.45 25.20
N ARG A 440 25.59 10.36 24.46
CA ARG A 440 25.08 9.10 23.86
C ARG A 440 25.42 9.06 22.38
N ASP A 441 26.50 8.39 22.01
CA ASP A 441 27.01 8.31 20.63
C ASP A 441 26.67 7.00 19.93
N PHE A 442 25.75 6.19 20.46
CA PHE A 442 25.36 4.88 19.90
C PHE A 442 24.94 4.96 18.43
N CYS A 443 24.25 6.03 18.02
CA CYS A 443 23.82 6.23 16.64
C CYS A 443 24.97 6.41 15.64
N ARG A 444 26.20 6.70 16.12
CA ARG A 444 27.41 6.80 15.30
C ARG A 444 28.28 5.55 15.37
N ARG A 445 27.92 4.58 16.22
CA ARG A 445 28.64 3.30 16.38
C ARG A 445 28.00 2.24 15.49
N THR A 446 28.85 1.44 14.82
CA THR A 446 28.43 0.36 13.91
C THR A 446 28.04 -0.92 14.64
#